data_AF-A0A150ANC4-F1
#
_entry.id   AF-A0A150ANC4-F1
#
_cell.length_a   1.000
_cell.length_b   1.000
_cell.length_c   1.000
_cell.angle_alpha   90.00
_cell.angle_beta   90.00
_cell.angle_gamma   90.00
#
_symmetry.space_group_name_H-M   'P 1'
#
loop_
_entity.id
_entity.type
_entity.pdbx_description
1 polymer ?
#
loop_
_entity_poly.entity_id
_entity_poly.type
_entity_poly.pdbx_seq_one_letter_code
_entity_poly.pdbx_strand_id
1 'polypeptide(L)'
;MKSKLILFPLFCFIIAFSGKVQAQEEMTLTGQVFYGKRTFINFDTPEQTDTLALKKFKVYLLKSLKQDAVQKKIFKAKESNNFKFTIRQKQLKRYKYLEFYSRHLSSNYIIKLDTLSQRNFSVMVDDIPVLIAKPIIYLYPEKEQTVQLTLDFKGKLLNTYPKYDKGWTVKASPDGKLIDTKDGREHEYLFWDGTYTFSKEHYDYKSGFYVRRADYIPFLQSKLSHIGLTDREANDFIAYWLPELNKNEISFIHFRINDNIDNTAFISCVPQFDTHLRVYMEFKKASKKNIGSLPESKLPKIQRKGSVLVEWGGAVIKND
;
A
#
# COMPACT_ATOMS: atom_id res chain seq x y z
N MET A 1 -29.31 72.42 59.19
CA MET A 1 -29.77 72.73 57.82
C MET A 1 -30.47 71.51 57.25
N LYS A 2 -31.64 71.74 56.63
CA LYS A 2 -32.52 70.76 55.93
C LYS A 2 -31.69 69.95 54.90
N SER A 3 -31.96 68.68 54.58
CA SER A 3 -33.25 68.12 54.14
C SER A 3 -33.30 66.58 54.29
N LYS A 4 -34.53 66.08 54.48
CA LYS A 4 -34.94 64.66 54.46
C LYS A 4 -34.84 64.07 53.04
N LEU A 5 -34.51 62.78 52.93
CA LEU A 5 -35.11 61.89 51.92
C LEU A 5 -35.30 60.48 52.50
N ILE A 6 -36.39 59.85 52.07
CA ILE A 6 -37.10 58.72 52.72
C ILE A 6 -36.83 57.40 51.96
N LEU A 7 -36.87 56.29 52.74
CA LEU A 7 -36.94 54.84 52.47
C LEU A 7 -37.29 54.34 51.03
N PHE A 8 -36.70 53.21 50.60
CA PHE A 8 -37.17 51.82 50.77
C PHE A 8 -36.14 50.81 50.15
N PRO A 9 -36.07 49.54 50.58
CA PRO A 9 -35.09 48.56 50.12
C PRO A 9 -35.58 47.80 48.88
N LEU A 10 -34.80 47.78 47.79
CA LEU A 10 -35.05 46.85 46.69
C LEU A 10 -34.24 45.56 46.92
N PHE A 11 -34.97 44.47 47.16
CA PHE A 11 -34.50 43.12 46.92
C PHE A 11 -34.10 42.99 45.44
N CYS A 12 -32.81 42.87 45.16
CA CYS A 12 -32.34 42.48 43.83
C CYS A 12 -32.39 40.95 43.73
N PHE A 13 -33.32 40.47 42.92
CA PHE A 13 -33.35 39.08 42.44
C PHE A 13 -32.03 38.74 41.74
N ILE A 14 -31.40 37.64 42.15
CA ILE A 14 -30.38 36.97 41.34
C ILE A 14 -31.11 36.37 40.14
N ILE A 15 -31.04 37.04 38.99
CA ILE A 15 -31.41 36.43 37.71
C ILE A 15 -30.23 35.55 37.30
N ALA A 16 -30.39 34.25 37.50
CA ALA A 16 -29.55 33.24 36.89
C ALA A 16 -29.70 33.32 35.37
N PHE A 17 -28.74 33.91 34.68
CA PHE A 17 -28.59 33.72 33.24
C PHE A 17 -28.13 32.28 33.00
N SER A 18 -29.10 31.39 32.76
CA SER A 18 -28.86 30.13 32.07
C SER A 18 -28.55 30.44 30.60
N GLY A 19 -27.31 30.86 30.35
CA GLY A 19 -26.74 30.93 29.01
C GLY A 19 -26.70 29.53 28.43
N LYS A 20 -27.73 29.19 27.65
CA LYS A 20 -27.81 27.98 26.82
C LYS A 20 -26.47 27.72 26.14
N VAL A 21 -25.98 26.49 26.26
CA VAL A 21 -24.94 25.92 25.39
C VAL A 21 -25.28 26.30 23.95
N GLN A 22 -24.46 27.14 23.34
CA GLN A 22 -24.65 27.65 21.99
C GLN A 22 -24.76 26.44 21.05
N ALA A 23 -25.96 26.26 20.47
CA ALA A 23 -26.21 25.14 19.58
C ALA A 23 -25.23 25.24 18.41
N GLN A 24 -24.38 24.22 18.25
CA GLN A 24 -23.42 24.16 17.15
C GLN A 24 -24.18 24.38 15.83
N GLU A 25 -23.95 25.52 15.18
CA GLU A 25 -24.60 25.90 13.93
C GLU A 25 -24.34 24.83 12.86
N GLU A 26 -25.24 24.71 11.89
CA GLU A 26 -25.02 23.79 10.77
C GLU A 26 -23.68 24.08 10.10
N MET A 27 -22.94 23.03 9.76
CA MET A 27 -21.59 23.17 9.27
C MET A 27 -21.55 22.90 7.78
N THR A 28 -21.45 23.97 6.98
CA THR A 28 -21.21 23.85 5.53
C THR A 28 -19.71 23.78 5.28
N LEU A 29 -19.27 22.72 4.60
CA LEU A 29 -17.89 22.50 4.22
C LEU A 29 -17.76 22.51 2.70
N THR A 30 -16.73 23.18 2.21
CA THR A 30 -16.35 23.23 0.80
C THR A 30 -14.88 22.88 0.66
N GLY A 31 -14.47 22.50 -0.54
CA GLY A 31 -13.07 22.25 -0.78
C GLY A 31 -12.83 21.40 -2.00
N GLN A 32 -11.60 20.90 -2.09
CA GLN A 32 -11.14 20.06 -3.18
C GLN A 32 -10.40 18.85 -2.60
N VAL A 33 -10.46 17.73 -3.31
CA VAL A 33 -9.72 16.52 -2.95
C VAL A 33 -8.64 16.27 -3.99
N PHE A 34 -7.41 16.17 -3.52
CA PHE A 34 -6.26 15.84 -4.33
C PHE A 34 -5.68 14.53 -3.84
N TYR A 35 -4.88 13.88 -4.67
CA TYR A 35 -4.01 12.81 -4.23
C TYR A 35 -2.56 13.14 -4.56
N GLY A 36 -1.68 12.88 -3.59
CA GLY A 36 -0.25 13.05 -3.75
C GLY A 36 0.32 11.84 -4.50
N LYS A 37 1.02 12.08 -5.61
CA LYS A 37 1.87 11.07 -6.22
C LYS A 37 3.24 11.21 -5.59
N ARG A 38 3.53 10.46 -4.52
CA ARG A 38 4.90 10.40 -4.00
C ARG A 38 5.75 9.62 -5.00
N THR A 39 6.54 10.30 -5.81
CA THR A 39 7.65 9.65 -6.49
C THR A 39 8.81 9.58 -5.52
N PHE A 40 9.27 8.38 -5.17
CA PHE A 40 10.60 8.23 -4.57
C PHE A 40 11.62 8.76 -5.60
N ILE A 41 12.29 9.86 -5.25
CA ILE A 41 13.44 10.41 -5.98
C ILE A 41 14.57 10.40 -4.95
N ASN A 42 15.38 9.35 -4.96
CA ASN A 42 16.62 9.14 -4.17
C ASN A 42 16.56 9.39 -2.65
N PHE A 43 17.35 8.62 -1.90
CA PHE A 43 17.48 8.78 -0.44
C PHE A 43 18.07 10.14 0.00
N ASP A 44 18.57 10.95 -0.95
CA ASP A 44 19.28 12.21 -0.69
C ASP A 44 18.60 13.48 -1.26
N THR A 45 17.41 13.38 -1.85
CA THR A 45 16.67 14.56 -2.37
C THR A 45 15.32 14.78 -1.68
N PRO A 46 14.92 16.04 -1.41
CA PRO A 46 13.62 16.34 -0.81
C PRO A 46 12.46 15.77 -1.64
N GLU A 47 11.46 15.16 -0.99
CA GLU A 47 10.24 14.63 -1.61
C GLU A 47 9.59 15.68 -2.54
N GLN A 48 9.62 15.48 -3.86
CA GLN A 48 8.76 16.23 -4.78
C GLN A 48 7.38 15.56 -4.81
N THR A 49 6.36 16.26 -4.31
CA THR A 49 4.97 15.79 -4.30
C THR A 49 4.22 16.45 -5.45
N ASP A 50 4.04 15.72 -6.56
CA ASP A 50 3.09 16.13 -7.59
C ASP A 50 1.66 15.86 -7.09
N THR A 51 0.80 16.87 -7.13
CA THR A 51 -0.60 16.75 -6.67
C THR A 51 -1.56 16.62 -7.85
N LEU A 52 -2.39 15.58 -7.87
CA LEU A 52 -3.39 15.34 -8.90
C LEU A 52 -4.81 15.46 -8.35
N ALA A 53 -5.75 15.97 -9.16
CA ALA A 53 -7.15 16.10 -8.76
C ALA A 53 -7.84 14.73 -8.63
N LEU A 54 -8.38 14.40 -7.45
CA LEU A 54 -9.08 13.14 -7.22
C LEU A 54 -10.55 13.24 -7.68
N LYS A 55 -10.89 12.57 -8.77
CA LYS A 55 -12.28 12.43 -9.25
C LYS A 55 -12.95 11.18 -8.63
N LYS A 56 -14.29 11.08 -8.72
CA LYS A 56 -15.09 9.90 -8.32
C LYS A 56 -14.98 9.48 -6.83
N PHE A 57 -14.89 10.42 -5.90
CA PHE A 57 -14.89 10.12 -4.46
C PHE A 57 -16.27 10.25 -3.79
N LYS A 58 -16.38 9.76 -2.57
CA LYS A 58 -17.55 9.87 -1.69
C LYS A 58 -17.12 10.40 -0.33
N VAL A 59 -18.03 11.05 0.38
CA VAL A 59 -17.81 11.47 1.76
C VAL A 59 -18.85 10.85 2.67
N TYR A 60 -18.38 10.28 3.78
CA TYR A 60 -19.18 9.64 4.81
C TYR A 60 -19.01 10.33 6.16
N LEU A 61 -20.05 10.29 6.98
CA LEU A 61 -19.98 10.60 8.40
C LEU A 61 -19.82 9.31 9.20
N LEU A 62 -18.85 9.28 10.11
CA LEU A 62 -18.58 8.12 10.99
C LEU A 62 -18.82 8.47 12.47
N LYS A 63 -19.43 7.55 13.21
CA LYS A 63 -19.59 7.67 14.66
C LYS A 63 -18.27 7.44 15.41
N SER A 64 -17.48 6.48 14.94
CA SER A 64 -16.21 6.04 15.50
C SER A 64 -15.33 5.47 14.39
N LEU A 65 -14.05 5.23 14.68
CA LEU A 65 -13.08 4.64 13.74
C LEU A 65 -13.09 3.09 13.72
N LYS A 66 -14.02 2.45 14.44
CA LYS A 66 -14.17 1.00 14.43
C LYS A 66 -14.70 0.51 13.08
N GLN A 67 -14.27 -0.68 12.65
CA GLN A 67 -14.56 -1.25 11.32
C GLN A 67 -16.05 -1.51 11.06
N ASP A 68 -16.85 -1.66 12.12
CA ASP A 68 -18.30 -1.88 12.12
C ASP A 68 -19.12 -0.59 12.38
N ALA A 69 -18.47 0.57 12.43
CA ALA A 69 -19.14 1.81 12.79
C ALA A 69 -20.22 2.21 11.77
N VAL A 70 -21.37 2.63 12.28
CA VAL A 70 -22.46 3.16 11.44
C VAL A 70 -21.96 4.36 10.64
N GLN A 71 -21.95 4.20 9.31
CA GLN A 71 -21.58 5.25 8.36
C GLN A 71 -22.81 5.85 7.67
N LYS A 72 -22.77 7.15 7.39
CA LYS A 72 -23.78 7.84 6.57
C LYS A 72 -23.11 8.60 5.43
N LYS A 73 -23.34 8.17 4.20
CA LYS A 73 -22.91 8.90 3.00
C LYS A 73 -23.61 10.25 2.93
N ILE A 74 -22.83 11.32 2.76
CA ILE A 74 -23.34 12.69 2.66
C ILE A 74 -22.99 13.37 1.35
N PHE A 75 -22.01 12.85 0.61
CA PHE A 75 -21.58 13.43 -0.67
C PHE A 75 -21.06 12.34 -1.63
N LYS A 76 -21.17 12.59 -2.94
CA LYS A 76 -20.58 11.79 -4.00
C LYS A 76 -20.18 12.69 -5.17
N ALA A 77 -18.90 12.76 -5.47
CA ALA A 77 -18.39 13.33 -6.70
C ALA A 77 -18.49 12.33 -7.85
N LYS A 78 -18.79 12.83 -9.06
CA LYS A 78 -18.70 12.05 -10.30
C LYS A 78 -17.41 12.43 -11.04
N GLU A 79 -17.36 13.59 -11.69
CA GLU A 79 -16.22 14.00 -12.54
C GLU A 79 -15.46 15.23 -12.02
N SER A 80 -15.67 15.61 -10.75
CA SER A 80 -15.03 16.76 -10.12
C SER A 80 -14.24 16.33 -8.88
N ASN A 81 -13.19 17.07 -8.56
CA ASN A 81 -12.49 16.98 -7.28
C ASN A 81 -13.09 17.89 -6.19
N ASN A 82 -14.07 18.72 -6.52
CA ASN A 82 -14.67 19.65 -5.58
C ASN A 82 -15.71 18.94 -4.71
N PHE A 83 -15.83 19.37 -3.45
CA PHE A 83 -16.96 19.04 -2.59
C PHE A 83 -17.63 20.29 -2.02
N LYS A 84 -18.94 20.17 -1.82
CA LYS A 84 -19.76 21.10 -1.03
C LYS A 84 -20.87 20.31 -0.37
N PHE A 85 -20.93 20.32 0.95
CA PHE A 85 -22.00 19.67 1.70
C PHE A 85 -22.21 20.35 3.06
N THR A 86 -23.40 20.16 3.63
CA THR A 86 -23.78 20.72 4.93
C THR A 86 -24.09 19.60 5.92
N ILE A 87 -23.48 19.66 7.10
CA ILE A 87 -23.71 18.74 8.22
C ILE A 87 -24.67 19.42 9.19
N ARG A 88 -25.86 18.85 9.33
CA ARG A 88 -26.91 19.41 10.21
C ARG A 88 -26.53 19.22 11.68
N GLN A 89 -27.09 20.05 12.56
CA GLN A 89 -26.82 19.98 14.00
C GLN A 89 -27.04 18.58 14.61
N LYS A 90 -28.13 17.90 14.22
CA LYS A 90 -28.42 16.52 14.67
C LYS A 90 -27.32 15.52 14.27
N GLN A 91 -26.65 15.76 13.14
CA GLN A 91 -25.53 14.93 12.69
C GLN A 91 -24.25 15.27 13.45
N LEU A 92 -23.95 16.54 13.74
CA LEU A 92 -22.79 16.96 14.54
C LEU A 92 -22.81 16.38 15.96
N LYS A 93 -24.01 16.19 16.54
CA LYS A 93 -24.16 15.50 17.84
C LYS A 93 -23.84 14.01 17.78
N ARG A 94 -24.12 13.37 16.63
CA ARG A 94 -24.08 11.90 16.48
C ARG A 94 -22.78 11.38 15.85
N TYR A 95 -22.18 12.12 14.94
CA TYR A 95 -21.01 11.71 14.16
C TYR A 95 -19.81 12.56 14.56
N LYS A 96 -18.64 11.95 14.56
CA LYS A 96 -17.38 12.57 15.03
C LYS A 96 -16.34 12.74 13.94
N TYR A 97 -16.50 12.02 12.83
CA TYR A 97 -15.51 12.03 11.75
C TYR A 97 -16.16 12.17 10.38
N LEU A 98 -15.38 12.74 9.45
CA LEU A 98 -15.58 12.66 8.01
C LEU A 98 -14.60 11.65 7.44
N GLU A 99 -15.07 10.85 6.48
CA GLU A 99 -14.22 9.95 5.72
C GLU A 99 -14.38 10.25 4.24
N PHE A 100 -13.27 10.58 3.59
CA PHE A 100 -13.16 10.70 2.15
C PHE A 100 -12.70 9.37 1.58
N TYR A 101 -13.59 8.75 0.79
CA TYR A 101 -13.41 7.42 0.23
C TYR A 101 -13.42 7.50 -1.29
N SER A 102 -12.48 6.82 -1.94
CA SER A 102 -12.55 6.47 -3.35
C SER A 102 -12.13 5.01 -3.51
N ARG A 103 -12.66 4.35 -4.55
CA ARG A 103 -12.17 3.02 -4.95
C ARG A 103 -10.75 3.06 -5.50
N HIS A 104 -10.31 4.23 -5.94
CA HIS A 104 -8.98 4.44 -6.51
C HIS A 104 -7.92 4.76 -5.47
N LEU A 105 -8.30 4.89 -4.20
CA LEU A 105 -7.37 5.18 -3.11
C LEU A 105 -7.07 3.90 -2.34
N SER A 106 -5.79 3.70 -2.01
CA SER A 106 -5.25 2.66 -1.13
C SER A 106 -5.63 2.87 0.34
N SER A 107 -5.78 4.12 0.77
CA SER A 107 -6.22 4.52 2.12
C SER A 107 -7.45 5.45 2.06
N ASN A 108 -8.11 5.71 3.19
CA ASN A 108 -9.17 6.74 3.27
C ASN A 108 -8.64 7.92 4.07
N TYR A 109 -9.00 9.15 3.68
CA TYR A 109 -8.65 10.32 4.47
C TYR A 109 -9.73 10.63 5.49
N ILE A 110 -9.38 10.61 6.77
CA ILE A 110 -10.31 10.79 7.89
C ILE A 110 -10.01 12.10 8.61
N ILE A 111 -11.06 12.90 8.82
CA ILE A 111 -10.97 14.17 9.56
C ILE A 111 -11.88 14.10 10.78
N LYS A 112 -11.36 14.49 11.95
CA LYS A 112 -12.19 14.66 13.14
C LYS A 112 -12.92 16.00 13.06
N LEU A 113 -14.24 15.99 13.22
CA LEU A 113 -15.07 17.18 12.97
C LEU A 113 -14.78 18.35 13.90
N ASP A 114 -14.36 18.07 15.15
CA ASP A 114 -14.04 19.10 16.14
C ASP A 114 -12.67 19.77 15.92
N THR A 115 -11.83 19.22 15.04
CA THR A 115 -10.54 19.82 14.68
C THR A 115 -10.63 20.76 13.47
N LEU A 116 -11.80 20.82 12.81
CA LEU A 116 -12.01 21.69 11.65
C LEU A 116 -12.21 23.14 12.09
N SER A 117 -11.12 23.91 12.06
CA SER A 117 -11.11 25.35 12.26
C SER A 117 -11.60 26.12 11.02
N GLN A 118 -11.39 25.57 9.81
CA GLN A 118 -11.76 26.19 8.54
C GLN A 118 -12.95 25.46 7.87
N ARG A 119 -13.76 26.22 7.12
CA ARG A 119 -14.90 25.70 6.35
C ARG A 119 -14.59 25.40 4.88
N ASN A 120 -13.50 25.98 4.37
CA ASN A 120 -12.95 25.70 3.05
C ASN A 120 -11.54 25.13 3.20
N PHE A 121 -11.28 23.94 2.66
CA PHE A 121 -9.98 23.28 2.79
C PHE A 121 -9.72 22.30 1.65
N SER A 122 -8.45 22.02 1.40
CA SER A 122 -8.03 20.94 0.52
C SER A 122 -7.81 19.66 1.32
N VAL A 123 -8.25 18.54 0.78
CA VAL A 123 -7.96 17.20 1.29
C VAL A 123 -6.87 16.59 0.42
N MET A 124 -5.74 16.26 1.02
CA MET A 124 -4.68 15.48 0.38
C MET A 124 -4.84 14.03 0.80
N VAL A 125 -5.13 13.15 -0.16
CA VAL A 125 -5.11 11.71 0.08
C VAL A 125 -3.84 11.14 -0.53
N ASP A 126 -2.90 10.72 0.30
CA ASP A 126 -1.67 10.11 -0.20
C ASP A 126 -1.92 8.62 -0.47
N ASP A 127 -1.74 8.23 -1.73
CA ASP A 127 -1.45 6.83 -2.04
C ASP A 127 0.05 6.64 -1.91
N ILE A 128 0.46 5.92 -0.87
CA ILE A 128 1.86 5.61 -0.66
C ILE A 128 2.21 4.50 -1.65
N PRO A 129 3.08 4.77 -2.64
CA PRO A 129 3.51 3.72 -3.55
C PRO A 129 4.21 2.63 -2.74
N VAL A 130 3.90 1.38 -3.05
CA VAL A 130 4.63 0.26 -2.52
C VAL A 130 5.89 0.07 -3.35
N LEU A 131 7.02 -0.09 -2.66
CA LEU A 131 8.26 -0.53 -3.27
C LEU A 131 8.15 -2.03 -3.55
N ILE A 132 8.15 -2.37 -4.83
CA ILE A 132 8.36 -3.72 -5.34
C ILE A 132 9.87 -3.94 -5.33
N ALA A 133 10.34 -4.63 -4.29
CA ALA A 133 11.76 -4.72 -3.97
C ALA A 133 12.37 -6.04 -4.43
N LYS A 134 13.51 -5.92 -5.11
CA LYS A 134 14.35 -7.03 -5.57
C LYS A 134 13.61 -8.15 -6.31
N PRO A 135 12.74 -7.87 -7.30
CA PRO A 135 12.64 -8.76 -8.44
C PRO A 135 14.02 -9.06 -9.05
N ILE A 136 14.48 -10.30 -8.91
CA ILE A 136 15.61 -10.81 -9.67
C ILE A 136 15.18 -11.99 -10.53
N ILE A 137 15.76 -12.09 -11.72
CA ILE A 137 15.37 -13.03 -12.76
C ILE A 137 16.57 -13.89 -13.12
N TYR A 138 16.42 -15.21 -12.95
CA TYR A 138 17.35 -16.24 -13.41
C TYR A 138 16.78 -16.89 -14.68
N LEU A 139 17.67 -17.24 -15.60
CA LEU A 139 17.33 -17.88 -16.87
C LEU A 139 18.14 -19.18 -17.01
N TYR A 140 17.44 -20.31 -17.09
CA TYR A 140 18.02 -21.64 -17.23
C TYR A 140 17.57 -22.27 -18.56
N PRO A 141 18.20 -21.93 -19.69
CA PRO A 141 17.93 -22.60 -20.95
C PRO A 141 18.50 -24.04 -20.95
N GLU A 142 18.01 -24.91 -21.83
CA GLU A 142 18.56 -26.29 -21.94
C GLU A 142 19.96 -26.34 -22.57
N LYS A 143 20.27 -25.34 -23.40
CA LYS A 143 21.59 -25.12 -24.00
C LYS A 143 21.91 -23.64 -24.00
N GLU A 144 23.19 -23.32 -24.06
CA GLU A 144 23.62 -21.93 -24.15
C GLU A 144 22.95 -21.24 -25.36
N GLN A 145 22.29 -20.12 -25.13
CA GLN A 145 21.57 -19.39 -26.17
C GLN A 145 21.38 -17.91 -25.83
N THR A 146 21.16 -17.10 -26.85
CA THR A 146 20.78 -15.70 -26.68
C THR A 146 19.30 -15.59 -26.33
N VAL A 147 19.00 -14.86 -25.27
CA VAL A 147 17.64 -14.58 -24.79
C VAL A 147 17.43 -13.07 -24.79
N GLN A 148 16.32 -12.65 -25.41
CA GLN A 148 15.79 -11.29 -25.28
C GLN A 148 14.66 -11.31 -24.25
N LEU A 149 14.77 -10.52 -23.19
CA LEU A 149 13.77 -10.40 -22.14
C LEU A 149 13.25 -8.96 -22.08
N THR A 150 11.95 -8.79 -22.10
CA THR A 150 11.29 -7.50 -21.92
C THR A 150 10.36 -7.53 -20.72
N LEU A 151 10.42 -6.46 -19.92
CA LEU A 151 9.56 -6.20 -18.78
C LEU A 151 8.57 -5.09 -19.14
N ASP A 152 7.29 -5.42 -19.16
CA ASP A 152 6.19 -4.45 -19.17
C ASP A 152 5.68 -4.25 -17.75
N PHE A 153 6.16 -3.19 -17.11
CA PHE A 153 5.79 -2.81 -15.75
C PHE A 153 4.92 -1.55 -15.78
N LYS A 154 3.70 -1.65 -15.22
CA LYS A 154 2.75 -0.53 -15.14
C LYS A 154 3.15 0.57 -14.15
N GLY A 155 4.17 0.31 -13.32
CA GLY A 155 4.69 1.27 -12.35
C GLY A 155 5.89 2.06 -12.87
N LYS A 156 6.62 2.64 -11.93
CA LYS A 156 7.87 3.34 -12.21
C LYS A 156 9.03 2.43 -11.84
N LEU A 157 9.86 2.06 -12.82
CA LEU A 157 11.16 1.45 -12.56
C LEU A 157 12.05 2.46 -11.85
N LEU A 158 12.71 2.04 -10.77
CA LEU A 158 13.65 2.88 -10.03
C LEU A 158 15.08 2.47 -10.35
N ASN A 159 15.39 1.19 -10.16
CA ASN A 159 16.71 0.64 -10.41
C ASN A 159 16.61 -0.59 -11.32
N THR A 160 17.61 -0.76 -12.17
CA THR A 160 17.78 -1.95 -13.01
C THR A 160 19.25 -2.29 -13.11
N TYR A 161 19.57 -3.58 -13.13
CA TYR A 161 20.94 -4.04 -13.34
C TYR A 161 20.93 -5.40 -14.06
N PRO A 162 21.57 -5.54 -15.23
CA PRO A 162 22.20 -4.50 -16.05
C PRO A 162 21.24 -3.36 -16.42
N LYS A 163 21.77 -2.26 -16.98
CA LYS A 163 20.92 -1.12 -17.36
C LYS A 163 19.81 -1.56 -18.31
N TYR A 164 18.56 -1.35 -17.90
CA TYR A 164 17.41 -1.66 -18.74
C TYR A 164 17.22 -0.59 -19.81
N ASP A 165 17.15 -1.01 -21.07
CA ASP A 165 16.91 -0.13 -22.22
C ASP A 165 15.98 -0.84 -23.20
N LYS A 166 14.67 -0.79 -22.88
CA LYS A 166 13.57 -1.47 -23.58
C LYS A 166 13.63 -3.01 -23.58
N GLY A 167 14.62 -3.59 -22.91
CA GLY A 167 14.84 -5.02 -22.79
C GLY A 167 16.27 -5.33 -22.36
N TRP A 168 16.49 -6.57 -21.94
CA TRP A 168 17.82 -7.15 -21.80
C TRP A 168 18.03 -8.18 -22.91
N THR A 169 19.23 -8.19 -23.49
CA THR A 169 19.66 -9.24 -24.42
C THR A 169 20.91 -9.87 -23.83
N VAL A 170 20.78 -11.12 -23.41
CA VAL A 170 21.86 -11.85 -22.72
C VAL A 170 22.13 -13.19 -23.40
N LYS A 171 23.37 -13.65 -23.35
CA LYS A 171 23.72 -15.04 -23.60
C LYS A 171 23.54 -15.80 -22.30
N ALA A 172 22.51 -16.63 -22.21
CA ALA A 172 22.17 -17.41 -21.01
C ALA A 172 22.71 -18.84 -21.13
N SER A 173 23.27 -19.35 -20.04
CA SER A 173 23.82 -20.71 -19.94
C SER A 173 22.95 -21.60 -19.02
N PRO A 174 22.93 -22.93 -19.21
CA PRO A 174 22.09 -23.84 -18.42
C PRO A 174 22.33 -23.81 -16.90
N ASP A 175 23.50 -23.35 -16.46
CA ASP A 175 23.86 -23.17 -15.04
C ASP A 175 23.34 -21.85 -14.44
N GLY A 176 22.68 -21.00 -15.24
CA GLY A 176 22.11 -19.72 -14.83
C GLY A 176 23.01 -18.52 -15.09
N LYS A 177 24.24 -18.72 -15.59
CA LYS A 177 25.16 -17.62 -15.94
C LYS A 177 24.64 -16.82 -17.13
N LEU A 178 24.67 -15.49 -17.01
CA LEU A 178 24.25 -14.55 -18.04
C LEU A 178 25.43 -13.70 -18.49
N ILE A 179 25.61 -13.52 -19.80
CA ILE A 179 26.57 -12.56 -20.35
C ILE A 179 25.78 -11.47 -21.08
N ASP A 180 25.90 -10.21 -20.66
CA ASP A 180 25.28 -9.08 -21.36
C ASP A 180 25.92 -8.92 -22.74
N THR A 181 25.10 -8.92 -23.79
CA THR A 181 25.57 -8.79 -25.16
C THR A 181 26.06 -7.39 -25.51
N LYS A 182 25.75 -6.36 -24.69
CA LYS A 182 26.17 -4.98 -24.93
C LYS A 182 27.60 -4.72 -24.49
N ASP A 183 28.01 -5.24 -23.33
CA ASP A 183 29.32 -4.95 -22.72
C ASP A 183 30.15 -6.20 -22.36
N GLY A 184 29.60 -7.41 -22.60
CA GLY A 184 30.28 -8.68 -22.35
C GLY A 184 30.41 -9.05 -20.88
N ARG A 185 29.78 -8.31 -19.97
CA ARG A 185 29.88 -8.58 -18.52
C ARG A 185 29.03 -9.78 -18.13
N GLU A 186 29.53 -10.48 -17.12
CA GLU A 186 28.85 -11.61 -16.51
C GLU A 186 27.94 -11.15 -15.37
N HIS A 187 26.75 -11.75 -15.33
CA HIS A 187 25.72 -11.50 -14.33
C HIS A 187 25.11 -12.81 -13.87
N GLU A 188 24.83 -12.90 -12.58
CA GLU A 188 24.18 -14.07 -11.96
C GLU A 188 22.65 -14.06 -12.16
N TYR A 189 22.09 -12.87 -12.36
CA TYR A 189 20.67 -12.63 -12.58
C TYR A 189 20.47 -11.22 -13.17
N LEU A 190 19.30 -10.99 -13.75
CA LEU A 190 18.80 -9.65 -14.07
C LEU A 190 18.07 -9.11 -12.84
N PHE A 191 18.18 -7.82 -12.56
CA PHE A 191 17.57 -7.17 -11.41
C PHE A 191 16.74 -5.97 -11.84
N TRP A 192 15.58 -5.82 -11.21
CA TRP A 192 14.84 -4.57 -11.21
C TRP A 192 14.17 -4.32 -9.86
N ASP A 193 13.89 -3.06 -9.57
CA ASP A 193 12.93 -2.66 -8.56
C ASP A 193 12.08 -1.49 -9.07
N GLY A 194 10.98 -1.24 -8.39
CA GLY A 194 10.07 -0.21 -8.84
C GLY A 194 9.01 0.12 -7.82
N THR A 195 8.23 1.15 -8.12
CA THR A 195 7.11 1.56 -7.29
C THR A 195 5.81 1.45 -8.03
N TYR A 196 4.79 0.94 -7.35
CA TYR A 196 3.44 0.88 -7.86
C TYR A 196 2.43 1.19 -6.75
N THR A 197 1.29 1.75 -7.14
CA THR A 197 0.15 1.98 -6.24
C THR A 197 -0.90 0.92 -6.52
N PHE A 198 -1.02 -0.05 -5.62
CA PHE A 198 -2.05 -1.08 -5.69
C PHE A 198 -3.40 -0.56 -5.18
N SER A 199 -4.49 -1.13 -5.69
CA SER A 199 -5.83 -0.83 -5.18
C SER A 199 -6.04 -1.48 -3.80
N LYS A 200 -7.12 -1.11 -3.10
CA LYS A 200 -7.48 -1.74 -1.81
C LYS A 200 -7.73 -3.23 -1.94
N GLU A 201 -8.34 -3.64 -3.05
CA GLU A 201 -8.69 -5.03 -3.34
C GLU A 201 -7.45 -5.93 -3.40
N HIS A 202 -6.30 -5.39 -3.80
CA HIS A 202 -5.03 -6.09 -3.80
C HIS A 202 -4.66 -6.67 -2.43
N TYR A 203 -4.97 -5.95 -1.36
CA TYR A 203 -4.65 -6.31 0.03
C TYR A 203 -5.78 -7.06 0.74
N ASP A 204 -6.87 -7.41 0.04
CA ASP A 204 -7.97 -8.21 0.58
C ASP A 204 -7.62 -9.70 0.58
N TYR A 205 -6.59 -10.05 1.34
CA TYR A 205 -6.04 -11.40 1.44
C TYR A 205 -7.08 -12.40 1.94
N LYS A 206 -7.24 -13.50 1.21
CA LYS A 206 -8.14 -14.61 1.59
C LYS A 206 -7.44 -15.73 2.35
N SER A 207 -6.11 -15.75 2.30
CA SER A 207 -5.27 -16.70 3.01
C SER A 207 -3.86 -16.14 3.17
N GLY A 208 -3.10 -16.69 4.11
CA GLY A 208 -1.68 -16.38 4.31
C GLY A 208 -1.14 -17.07 5.55
N PHE A 209 0.08 -16.73 5.94
CA PHE A 209 0.77 -17.37 7.04
C PHE A 209 1.09 -16.35 8.13
N TYR A 210 0.89 -16.73 9.39
CA TYR A 210 1.36 -15.94 10.54
C TYR A 210 2.58 -16.63 11.12
N VAL A 211 3.75 -16.04 10.94
CA VAL A 211 5.03 -16.69 11.27
C VAL A 211 5.73 -15.87 12.36
N ARG A 212 6.25 -16.55 13.38
CA ARG A 212 7.04 -15.92 14.44
C ARG A 212 8.49 -15.77 13.98
N ARG A 213 9.20 -14.81 14.55
CA ARG A 213 10.62 -14.57 14.21
C ARG A 213 11.49 -15.82 14.28
N ALA A 214 11.32 -16.61 15.34
CA ALA A 214 12.06 -17.85 15.54
C ALA A 214 11.89 -18.86 14.39
N ASP A 215 10.79 -18.77 13.65
CA ASP A 215 10.39 -19.73 12.62
C ASP A 215 10.59 -19.20 11.19
N TYR A 216 11.03 -17.95 10.99
CA TYR A 216 11.12 -17.36 9.64
C TYR A 216 12.03 -18.17 8.70
N ILE A 217 13.22 -18.55 9.16
CA ILE A 217 14.17 -19.31 8.33
C ILE A 217 13.60 -20.69 7.95
N PRO A 218 13.23 -21.58 8.89
CA PRO A 218 12.71 -22.90 8.53
C PRO A 218 11.39 -22.80 7.74
N PHE A 219 10.56 -21.80 8.02
CA PHE A 219 9.35 -21.52 7.23
C PHE A 219 9.70 -21.20 5.78
N LEU A 220 10.57 -20.22 5.53
CA LEU A 220 10.93 -19.80 4.17
C LEU A 220 11.62 -20.94 3.41
N GLN A 221 12.58 -21.64 4.03
CA GLN A 221 13.25 -22.79 3.41
C GLN A 221 12.24 -23.85 2.97
N SER A 222 11.30 -24.22 3.85
CA SER A 222 10.25 -25.19 3.55
C SER A 222 9.32 -24.73 2.43
N LYS A 223 8.80 -23.50 2.49
CA LYS A 223 7.82 -23.00 1.52
C LYS A 223 8.44 -22.76 0.14
N LEU A 224 9.63 -22.17 0.06
CA LEU A 224 10.29 -21.88 -1.21
C LEU A 224 10.72 -23.16 -1.94
N SER A 225 11.27 -24.14 -1.20
CA SER A 225 11.57 -25.46 -1.75
C SER A 225 10.32 -26.19 -2.24
N HIS A 226 9.22 -26.14 -1.47
CA HIS A 226 7.93 -26.70 -1.89
C HIS A 226 7.39 -26.06 -3.17
N ILE A 227 7.52 -24.74 -3.33
CA ILE A 227 7.09 -24.03 -4.55
C ILE A 227 7.91 -24.49 -5.77
N GLY A 228 9.20 -24.79 -5.58
CA GLY A 228 10.10 -25.29 -6.62
C GLY A 228 11.37 -24.45 -6.83
N LEU A 229 11.71 -23.57 -5.88
CA LEU A 229 12.99 -22.87 -5.89
C LEU A 229 14.12 -23.84 -5.58
N THR A 230 15.28 -23.63 -6.20
CA THR A 230 16.52 -24.31 -5.81
C THR A 230 17.08 -23.73 -4.51
N ASP A 231 18.02 -24.43 -3.87
CA ASP A 231 18.68 -23.93 -2.67
C ASP A 231 19.39 -22.59 -2.92
N ARG A 232 19.99 -22.43 -4.11
CA ARG A 232 20.63 -21.18 -4.53
C ARG A 232 19.63 -20.02 -4.54
N GLU A 233 18.53 -20.18 -5.26
CA GLU A 233 17.48 -19.15 -5.38
C GLU A 233 16.84 -18.84 -4.02
N ALA A 234 16.57 -19.87 -3.21
CA ALA A 234 15.99 -19.72 -1.88
C ALA A 234 16.95 -19.02 -0.90
N ASN A 235 18.25 -19.31 -0.97
CA ASN A 235 19.26 -18.64 -0.15
C ASN A 235 19.34 -17.15 -0.49
N ASP A 236 19.38 -16.77 -1.77
CA ASP A 236 19.41 -15.37 -2.19
C ASP A 236 18.14 -14.62 -1.75
N PHE A 237 16.99 -15.29 -1.84
CA PHE A 237 15.69 -14.78 -1.36
C PHE A 237 15.73 -14.52 0.16
N ILE A 238 16.13 -15.53 0.93
CA ILE A 238 16.14 -15.47 2.40
C ILE A 238 17.15 -14.43 2.87
N ALA A 239 18.37 -14.41 2.30
CA ALA A 239 19.40 -13.46 2.68
C ALA A 239 18.95 -12.01 2.52
N TYR A 240 18.13 -11.71 1.50
CA TYR A 240 17.58 -10.37 1.30
C TYR A 240 16.42 -10.04 2.24
N TRP A 241 15.45 -10.95 2.37
CA TRP A 241 14.20 -10.65 3.07
C TRP A 241 14.27 -10.86 4.59
N LEU A 242 15.17 -11.71 5.07
CA LEU A 242 15.28 -12.05 6.49
C LEU A 242 15.57 -10.82 7.38
N PRO A 243 16.47 -9.88 7.02
CA PRO A 243 16.67 -8.66 7.80
C PRO A 243 15.38 -7.84 7.97
N GLU A 244 14.57 -7.69 6.91
CA GLU A 244 13.30 -6.95 6.96
C GLU A 244 12.24 -7.68 7.77
N LEU A 245 12.12 -9.01 7.62
CA LEU A 245 11.23 -9.84 8.43
C LEU A 245 11.59 -9.76 9.91
N ASN A 246 12.88 -9.77 10.25
CA ASN A 246 13.38 -9.74 11.63
C ASN A 246 13.03 -8.44 12.39
N LYS A 247 12.66 -7.36 11.69
CA LYS A 247 12.10 -6.16 12.32
C LYS A 247 10.77 -6.43 13.04
N ASN A 248 10.10 -7.54 12.73
CA ASN A 248 8.83 -7.94 13.32
C ASN A 248 8.96 -9.22 14.18
N GLU A 249 8.35 -9.23 15.36
CA GLU A 249 8.20 -10.45 16.18
C GLU A 249 7.33 -11.51 15.49
N ILE A 250 6.29 -11.06 14.80
CA ILE A 250 5.34 -11.87 14.05
C ILE A 250 5.04 -11.11 12.77
N SER A 251 5.11 -11.80 11.63
CA SER A 251 4.68 -11.26 10.34
C SER A 251 3.52 -12.08 9.79
N PHE A 252 2.57 -11.39 9.18
CA PHE A 252 1.67 -12.00 8.20
C PHE A 252 2.42 -12.03 6.87
N ILE A 253 2.46 -13.19 6.20
CA ILE A 253 3.15 -13.42 4.93
C ILE A 253 2.15 -13.98 3.92
N HIS A 254 2.14 -13.41 2.72
CA HIS A 254 1.37 -13.88 1.58
C HIS A 254 2.30 -14.05 0.37
N PHE A 255 2.13 -15.15 -0.36
CA PHE A 255 2.89 -15.42 -1.58
C PHE A 255 1.96 -15.35 -2.79
N ARG A 256 2.34 -14.54 -3.78
CA ARG A 256 1.76 -14.54 -5.12
C ARG A 256 2.67 -15.37 -6.02
N ILE A 257 2.13 -16.42 -6.62
CA ILE A 257 2.90 -17.39 -7.42
C ILE A 257 2.40 -17.39 -8.85
N ASN A 258 3.29 -17.11 -9.81
CA ASN A 258 2.96 -16.93 -11.24
C ASN A 258 1.82 -15.93 -11.52
N ASP A 259 1.54 -15.08 -10.54
CA ASP A 259 0.70 -13.90 -10.67
C ASP A 259 1.63 -12.77 -11.11
N ASN A 260 1.25 -12.02 -12.13
CA ASN A 260 2.00 -10.88 -12.67
C ASN A 260 1.94 -9.67 -11.70
N ILE A 261 2.02 -9.93 -10.40
CA ILE A 261 1.84 -9.03 -9.26
C ILE A 261 0.56 -8.21 -9.46
N ASP A 262 -0.60 -8.88 -9.43
CA ASP A 262 -1.91 -8.25 -9.65
C ASP A 262 -1.98 -7.47 -10.98
N ASN A 263 -1.53 -8.12 -12.05
CA ASN A 263 -1.52 -7.58 -13.41
C ASN A 263 -0.66 -6.31 -13.58
N THR A 264 0.44 -6.16 -12.84
CA THR A 264 1.29 -4.98 -12.89
C THR A 264 2.63 -5.20 -13.60
N ALA A 265 3.17 -6.43 -13.60
CA ALA A 265 4.49 -6.74 -14.15
C ALA A 265 4.48 -8.00 -15.03
N PHE A 266 4.61 -7.80 -16.35
CA PHE A 266 4.60 -8.85 -17.36
C PHE A 266 6.01 -9.04 -17.93
N ILE A 267 6.45 -10.29 -18.01
CA ILE A 267 7.73 -10.66 -18.62
C ILE A 267 7.45 -11.44 -19.90
N SER A 268 8.12 -11.08 -20.97
CA SER A 268 8.18 -11.86 -22.21
C SER A 268 9.61 -12.16 -22.60
N CYS A 269 9.83 -13.35 -23.16
CA CYS A 269 11.14 -13.83 -23.57
C CYS A 269 11.12 -14.37 -25.00
N VAL A 270 12.21 -14.16 -25.72
CA VAL A 270 12.49 -14.79 -27.01
C VAL A 270 13.89 -15.41 -26.95
N PRO A 271 14.03 -16.74 -27.05
CA PRO A 271 12.96 -17.75 -27.11
C PRO A 271 12.13 -17.83 -25.82
N GLN A 272 10.94 -18.42 -25.92
CA GLN A 272 10.05 -18.64 -24.77
C GLN A 272 10.59 -19.76 -23.89
N PHE A 273 10.37 -19.65 -22.57
CA PHE A 273 10.73 -20.66 -21.59
C PHE A 273 9.56 -21.60 -21.32
N ASP A 274 9.85 -22.89 -21.12
CA ASP A 274 8.83 -23.93 -20.90
C ASP A 274 8.19 -23.82 -19.51
N THR A 275 8.99 -23.45 -18.51
CA THR A 275 8.54 -23.26 -17.13
C THR A 275 8.80 -21.83 -16.69
N HIS A 276 7.75 -21.16 -16.20
CA HIS A 276 7.87 -19.93 -15.43
C HIS A 276 7.61 -20.20 -13.95
N LEU A 277 8.51 -19.75 -13.09
CA LEU A 277 8.40 -19.83 -11.64
C LEU A 277 8.65 -18.44 -11.06
N ARG A 278 7.57 -17.70 -10.79
CA ARG A 278 7.61 -16.34 -10.27
C ARG A 278 7.05 -16.32 -8.86
N VAL A 279 7.84 -15.87 -7.88
CA VAL A 279 7.45 -15.82 -6.46
C VAL A 279 7.56 -14.41 -5.94
N TYR A 280 6.42 -13.82 -5.59
CA TYR A 280 6.36 -12.50 -5.00
C TYR A 280 5.83 -12.58 -3.57
N MET A 281 6.64 -12.18 -2.60
CA MET A 281 6.25 -12.23 -1.18
C MET A 281 5.83 -10.86 -0.67
N GLU A 282 4.63 -10.78 -0.12
CA GLU A 282 4.14 -9.63 0.62
C GLU A 282 4.10 -9.98 2.10
N PHE A 283 4.60 -9.08 2.95
CA PHE A 283 4.46 -9.27 4.38
C PHE A 283 4.28 -7.98 5.14
N LYS A 284 3.65 -8.09 6.30
CA LYS A 284 3.41 -6.99 7.24
C LYS A 284 3.49 -7.46 8.68
N LYS A 285 3.78 -6.52 9.57
CA LYS A 285 3.75 -6.78 11.01
C LYS A 285 2.37 -7.30 11.42
N ALA A 286 2.37 -8.37 12.22
CA ALA A 286 1.19 -8.93 12.85
C ALA A 286 1.37 -8.99 14.36
N SER A 287 0.25 -9.11 15.08
CA SER A 287 0.23 -9.34 16.52
C SER A 287 -0.20 -10.77 16.83
N LYS A 288 0.01 -11.21 18.08
CA LYS A 288 -0.50 -12.52 18.56
C LYS A 288 -2.01 -12.67 18.35
N LYS A 289 -2.78 -11.57 18.38
CA LYS A 289 -4.24 -11.58 18.17
C LYS A 289 -4.65 -11.88 16.73
N ASN A 290 -3.75 -11.70 15.77
CA ASN A 290 -4.02 -11.97 14.36
C ASN A 290 -3.79 -13.43 13.98
N ILE A 291 -3.08 -14.21 14.80
CA ILE A 291 -2.79 -15.60 14.50
C ILE A 291 -4.11 -16.37 14.31
N GLY A 292 -4.24 -17.05 13.18
CA GLY A 292 -5.43 -17.83 12.83
C GLY A 292 -6.60 -17.00 12.30
N SER A 293 -6.46 -15.68 12.07
CA SER A 293 -7.56 -14.88 11.51
C SER A 293 -7.84 -15.15 10.03
N LEU A 294 -6.91 -15.79 9.33
CA LEU A 294 -7.06 -16.26 7.96
C LEU A 294 -6.57 -17.71 7.86
N PRO A 295 -7.13 -18.53 6.96
CA PRO A 295 -6.62 -19.87 6.69
C PRO A 295 -5.22 -19.80 6.06
N GLU A 296 -4.43 -20.85 6.27
CA GLU A 296 -3.13 -20.97 5.59
C GLU A 296 -3.30 -21.10 4.07
N SER A 297 -2.44 -20.42 3.31
CA SER A 297 -2.45 -20.50 1.85
C SER A 297 -2.01 -21.89 1.39
N LYS A 298 -2.73 -22.45 0.42
CA LYS A 298 -2.27 -23.62 -0.33
C LYS A 298 -1.31 -23.17 -1.41
N LEU A 299 -0.02 -23.47 -1.25
CA LEU A 299 1.00 -23.12 -2.23
C LEU A 299 1.11 -24.22 -3.30
N PRO A 300 1.15 -23.85 -4.59
CA PRO A 300 1.37 -24.83 -5.65
C PRO A 300 2.79 -25.40 -5.57
N LYS A 301 2.98 -26.59 -6.14
CA LYS A 301 4.30 -27.17 -6.39
C LYS A 301 4.54 -27.13 -7.90
N ILE A 302 5.52 -26.33 -8.33
CA ILE A 302 5.85 -26.17 -9.75
C ILE A 302 6.97 -27.15 -10.10
N GLN A 303 6.73 -27.98 -11.12
CA GLN A 303 7.76 -28.87 -11.66
C GLN A 303 8.59 -28.13 -12.70
N ARG A 304 9.91 -28.13 -12.53
CA ARG A 304 10.86 -27.56 -13.49
C ARG A 304 11.00 -28.54 -14.67
N LYS A 305 10.48 -28.17 -15.84
CA LYS A 305 10.56 -28.96 -17.08
C LYS A 305 11.07 -28.08 -18.21
N GLY A 306 11.96 -28.64 -19.04
CA GLY A 306 12.60 -27.91 -20.14
C GLY A 306 13.38 -26.70 -19.62
N SER A 307 13.36 -25.62 -20.40
CA SER A 307 13.91 -24.33 -20.01
C SER A 307 13.10 -23.67 -18.90
N VAL A 308 13.79 -23.08 -17.90
CA VAL A 308 13.15 -22.47 -16.72
C VAL A 308 13.51 -21.00 -16.57
N LEU A 309 12.49 -20.14 -16.45
CA LEU A 309 12.63 -18.77 -15.96
C LEU A 309 12.18 -18.72 -14.51
N VAL A 310 13.06 -18.23 -13.63
CA VAL A 310 12.73 -17.97 -12.23
C VAL A 310 12.77 -16.48 -11.96
N GLU A 311 11.72 -15.93 -11.38
CA GLU A 311 11.77 -14.60 -10.78
C GLU A 311 11.35 -14.70 -9.33
N TRP A 312 12.04 -13.99 -8.44
CA TRP A 312 11.48 -13.75 -7.13
C TRP A 312 11.68 -12.30 -6.70
N GLY A 313 10.76 -11.81 -5.87
CA GLY A 313 10.78 -10.47 -5.31
C GLY A 313 9.77 -10.35 -4.16
N GLY A 314 9.43 -9.14 -3.78
CA GLY A 314 8.42 -8.92 -2.75
C GLY A 314 8.23 -7.47 -2.35
N ALA A 315 7.40 -7.26 -1.32
CA ALA A 315 7.17 -5.97 -0.72
C ALA A 315 6.92 -6.06 0.79
N VAL A 316 7.41 -5.05 1.51
CA VAL A 316 6.98 -4.77 2.88
C VAL A 316 5.71 -3.93 2.83
N ILE A 317 4.60 -4.50 3.28
CA ILE A 317 3.32 -3.80 3.37
C ILE A 317 3.27 -3.08 4.72
N LYS A 318 3.24 -1.74 4.66
CA LYS A 318 3.06 -0.93 5.86
C LYS A 318 1.58 -0.99 6.26
N ASN A 319 1.31 -1.31 7.51
CA ASN A 319 -0.03 -1.14 8.06
C ASN A 319 -0.25 0.36 8.30
N ASP A 320 -1.39 0.88 7.86
CA ASP A 320 -1.91 2.19 8.28
C ASP A 320 -2.19 2.23 9.79
#